data_AF-A0A537PCK2-F1
#
_entry.id   AF-A0A537PCK2-F1
#
_cell.length_a   1.000
_cell.length_b   1.000
_cell.length_c   1.000
_cell.angle_alpha   90.00
_cell.angle_beta   90.00
_cell.angle_gamma   90.00
#
_symmetry.space_group_name_H-M   'P 1'
#
loop_
_entity.id
_entity.type
_entity.pdbx_description
1 polymer ?
#
loop_
_entity_poly.entity_id
_entity_poly.type
_entity_poly.pdbx_seq_one_letter_code
_entity_poly.pdbx_strand_id
1 'polypeptide(L)'
;AGNGILFLDEVGELPMPMQSKLLRLIEERAFTRVGGEATIKTGARIICATNTNLEAAVGERRFREDLYFRINVIRVAIPRLRNRSEDILPLAQLFMREFSGAFDRDVRGFTPEAERALLEHPWPGNVRELRNRVEQAVALSLAPRITVEALFPVGAE
;
A
#
# COMPACT_ATOMS: atom_id res chain seq x y z
N ALA A 1 8.93 -24.23 5.39
CA ALA A 1 8.79 -22.81 5.77
C ALA A 1 10.09 -22.36 6.41
N GLY A 2 10.67 -21.21 6.03
CA GLY A 2 11.86 -20.71 6.73
C GLY A 2 12.85 -19.90 5.90
N ASN A 3 12.84 -19.94 4.56
CA ASN A 3 13.82 -19.20 3.72
C ASN A 3 13.16 -18.18 2.76
N GLY A 4 11.90 -17.84 3.00
CA GLY A 4 11.15 -16.89 2.17
C GLY A 4 11.30 -15.44 2.65
N ILE A 5 10.29 -14.63 2.33
CA ILE A 5 10.17 -13.25 2.82
C ILE A 5 9.03 -13.20 3.84
N LEU A 6 9.29 -12.59 4.99
CA LEU A 6 8.28 -12.14 5.93
C LEU A 6 8.03 -10.65 5.67
N PHE A 7 6.87 -10.33 5.12
CA PHE A 7 6.42 -8.95 4.97
C PHE A 7 5.56 -8.55 6.17
N LEU A 8 5.96 -7.49 6.85
CA LEU A 8 5.25 -6.93 8.00
C LEU A 8 4.70 -5.56 7.60
N ASP A 9 3.41 -5.51 7.31
CA ASP A 9 2.71 -4.25 7.06
C ASP A 9 2.37 -3.54 8.37
N GLU A 10 2.32 -2.22 8.34
CA GLU A 10 2.02 -1.34 9.47
C GLU A 10 2.82 -1.67 10.75
N VAL A 11 4.13 -1.93 10.63
CA VAL A 11 4.98 -2.31 11.77
C VAL A 11 4.96 -1.29 12.92
N GLY A 12 4.69 -0.02 12.61
CA GLY A 12 4.58 1.06 13.59
C GLY A 12 3.39 0.94 14.56
N GLU A 13 2.37 0.15 14.20
CA GLU A 13 1.18 -0.08 15.02
C GLU A 13 1.32 -1.31 15.95
N LEU A 14 2.47 -2.01 15.90
CA LEU A 14 2.71 -3.15 16.77
C LEU A 14 2.70 -2.74 18.25
N PRO A 15 1.93 -3.43 19.11
CA PRO A 15 2.01 -3.23 20.56
C PRO A 15 3.43 -3.45 21.09
N MET A 16 3.84 -2.68 22.10
CA MET A 16 5.19 -2.77 22.70
C MET A 16 5.67 -4.21 23.04
N PRO A 17 4.83 -5.10 23.61
CA PRO A 17 5.25 -6.49 23.86
C PRO A 17 5.55 -7.29 22.58
N MET A 18 4.87 -6.97 21.48
CA MET A 18 5.12 -7.60 20.18
C MET A 18 6.41 -7.08 19.54
N GLN A 19 6.75 -5.82 19.75
CA GLN A 19 8.01 -5.25 19.27
C GLN A 19 9.22 -5.98 19.88
N SER A 20 9.19 -6.31 21.17
CA SER A 20 10.25 -7.12 21.82
C SER A 20 10.38 -8.52 21.21
N LYS A 21 9.26 -9.16 20.84
CA LYS A 21 9.28 -10.48 20.20
C LYS A 21 9.82 -10.39 18.77
N LEU A 22 9.47 -9.34 18.03
CA LEU A 22 9.98 -9.09 16.69
C LEU A 22 11.49 -8.79 16.70
N LEU A 23 11.96 -7.99 17.66
CA LEU A 23 13.39 -7.74 17.85
C LEU A 23 14.14 -9.06 18.03
N ARG A 24 13.66 -9.92 18.93
CA ARG A 24 14.26 -11.25 19.16
C ARG A 24 14.29 -12.11 17.89
N LEU A 25 13.21 -12.09 17.11
CA LEU A 25 13.15 -12.78 15.82
C LEU A 25 14.23 -12.29 14.84
N ILE A 26 14.44 -10.97 14.76
CA ILE A 26 15.42 -10.35 13.87
C ILE A 26 16.85 -10.68 14.32
N GLU A 27 17.11 -10.63 15.62
CA GLU A 27 18.44 -10.84 16.21
C GLU A 27 18.85 -12.30 16.27
N GLU A 28 18.01 -13.16 16.86
CA GLU A 28 18.32 -14.57 17.08
C GLU A 28 18.03 -15.43 15.84
N ARG A 29 17.34 -14.88 14.84
CA ARG A 29 16.82 -15.64 13.68
C ARG A 29 16.00 -16.85 14.13
N ALA A 30 15.28 -16.69 15.23
CA ALA A 30 14.52 -17.75 15.86
C ALA A 30 13.31 -17.19 16.62
N PHE A 31 12.30 -18.03 16.81
CA PHE A 31 11.10 -17.67 17.57
C PHE A 31 10.48 -18.90 18.23
N THR A 32 9.58 -18.64 19.19
CA THR A 32 8.82 -19.68 19.88
C THR A 32 7.33 -19.47 19.60
N ARG A 33 6.59 -20.56 19.36
CA ARG A 33 5.13 -20.47 19.21
C ARG A 33 4.48 -20.04 20.52
N VAL A 34 3.33 -19.37 20.45
CA VAL A 34 2.54 -19.06 21.64
C VAL A 34 2.17 -20.35 22.36
N GLY A 35 2.49 -20.45 23.66
CA GLY A 35 2.26 -21.66 24.46
C GLY A 35 3.21 -22.84 24.17
N GLY A 36 4.18 -22.66 23.26
CA GLY A 36 5.22 -23.66 23.01
C GLY A 36 6.52 -23.35 23.76
N GLU A 37 7.36 -24.36 23.93
CA GLU A 37 8.70 -24.20 24.52
C GLU A 37 9.82 -24.35 23.47
N ALA A 38 9.50 -24.99 22.34
CA ALA A 38 10.47 -25.23 21.28
C ALA A 38 10.80 -23.95 20.50
N THR A 39 12.08 -23.59 20.49
CA THR A 39 12.64 -22.54 19.64
C THR A 39 12.81 -23.02 18.20
N ILE A 40 12.28 -22.26 17.25
CA ILE A 40 12.26 -22.57 15.83
C ILE A 40 13.15 -21.56 15.10
N LYS A 41 14.16 -22.03 14.36
CA LYS A 41 15.03 -21.18 13.54
C LYS A 41 14.35 -20.79 12.22
N THR A 42 14.67 -19.60 11.71
CA THR A 42 14.21 -19.09 10.42
C THR A 42 15.30 -18.33 9.68
N GLY A 43 15.47 -18.61 8.40
CA GLY A 43 16.28 -17.85 7.46
C GLY A 43 15.49 -16.80 6.67
N ALA A 44 14.27 -16.44 7.12
CA ALA A 44 13.41 -15.54 6.37
C ALA A 44 14.03 -14.13 6.26
N ARG A 45 13.94 -13.54 5.07
CA ARG A 45 14.22 -12.11 4.87
C ARG A 45 13.04 -11.31 5.41
N ILE A 46 13.31 -10.20 6.09
CA ILE A 46 12.27 -9.38 6.70
C ILE A 46 12.16 -8.09 5.89
N ILE A 47 10.93 -7.76 5.48
CA ILE A 47 10.59 -6.48 4.86
C ILE A 47 9.49 -5.87 5.70
N CYS A 48 9.70 -4.65 6.19
CA CYS A 48 8.72 -3.93 6.98
C CYS A 48 8.17 -2.74 6.16
N ALA A 49 6.87 -2.48 6.28
CA ALA A 49 6.22 -1.29 5.77
C ALA A 49 5.49 -0.58 6.90
N THR A 50 5.35 0.74 6.80
CA THR A 50 4.61 1.57 7.75
C THR A 50 4.29 2.92 7.13
N ASN A 51 3.14 3.48 7.49
CA ASN A 51 2.78 4.89 7.24
C ASN A 51 3.17 5.80 8.40
N THR A 52 3.46 5.24 9.59
CA THR A 52 3.83 5.97 10.80
C THR A 52 5.29 6.42 10.72
N ASN A 53 5.54 7.68 11.11
CA ASN A 53 6.90 8.19 11.28
C ASN A 53 7.53 7.50 12.51
N LEU A 54 8.38 6.49 12.26
CA LEU A 54 9.02 5.72 13.33
C LEU A 54 9.99 6.55 14.17
N GLU A 55 10.66 7.55 13.60
CA GLU A 55 11.57 8.43 14.35
C GLU A 55 10.80 9.21 15.43
N ALA A 56 9.64 9.77 15.04
CA ALA A 56 8.74 10.44 15.99
C ALA A 56 8.16 9.45 17.02
N ALA A 57 7.74 8.25 16.56
CA ALA A 57 7.17 7.22 17.45
C ALA A 57 8.17 6.71 18.50
N VAL A 58 9.46 6.68 18.18
CA VAL A 58 10.55 6.40 19.14
C VAL A 58 10.63 7.52 20.18
N GLY A 59 10.63 8.78 19.75
CA GLY A 59 10.61 9.94 20.66
C GLY A 59 9.40 9.95 21.61
N GLU A 60 8.26 9.47 21.14
CA GLU A 60 7.02 9.32 21.91
C GLU A 60 6.95 8.03 22.74
N ARG A 61 7.99 7.18 22.73
CA ARG A 61 8.03 5.86 23.40
C ARG A 61 6.93 4.88 22.98
N ARG A 62 6.35 5.08 21.80
CA ARG A 62 5.39 4.15 21.17
C ARG A 62 6.08 3.09 20.33
N PHE A 63 7.34 3.33 19.96
CA PHE A 63 8.17 2.39 19.24
C PHE A 63 9.52 2.24 19.91
N ARG A 64 10.05 1.01 19.97
CA ARG A 64 11.35 0.75 20.59
C ARG A 64 12.48 1.22 19.68
N GLU A 65 13.41 1.97 20.28
CA GLU A 65 14.60 2.47 19.62
C GLU A 65 15.49 1.35 19.07
N ASP A 66 15.68 0.28 19.83
CA ASP A 66 16.49 -0.89 19.41
C ASP A 66 15.91 -1.56 18.15
N LEU A 67 14.61 -1.81 18.12
CA LEU A 67 13.91 -2.36 16.97
C LEU A 67 14.02 -1.44 15.76
N TYR A 68 13.85 -0.12 15.96
CA TYR A 68 13.97 0.88 14.89
C TYR A 68 15.33 0.78 14.20
N PHE A 69 16.42 0.76 14.96
CA PHE A 69 17.76 0.64 14.38
C PHE A 69 18.00 -0.70 13.65
N ARG A 70 17.34 -1.79 14.09
CA ARG A 70 17.48 -3.10 13.42
C ARG A 70 16.71 -3.21 12.11
N ILE A 71 15.58 -2.52 11.97
CA ILE A 71 14.77 -2.55 10.74
C ILE A 71 15.11 -1.41 9.77
N ASN A 72 15.61 -0.28 10.26
CA ASN A 72 15.92 0.90 9.44
C ASN A 72 17.33 0.85 8.81
N VAL A 73 17.80 -0.34 8.42
CA VAL A 73 19.11 -0.51 7.76
C VAL A 73 19.04 -0.09 6.29
N ILE A 74 17.95 -0.47 5.60
CA ILE A 74 17.66 -0.05 4.23
C ILE A 74 16.26 0.54 4.22
N ARG A 75 16.15 1.84 3.97
CA ARG A 75 14.88 2.56 3.89
C ARG A 75 14.54 2.85 2.43
N VAL A 76 13.36 2.41 2.00
CA VAL A 76 12.79 2.76 0.70
C VAL A 76 11.59 3.66 0.94
N ALA A 77 11.71 4.93 0.55
CA ALA A 77 10.61 5.87 0.62
C ALA A 77 9.71 5.71 -0.61
N ILE A 78 8.45 5.35 -0.40
CA ILE A 78 7.44 5.32 -1.47
C ILE A 78 6.76 6.70 -1.50
N PRO A 79 6.98 7.52 -2.56
CA PRO A 79 6.34 8.81 -2.66
C PRO A 79 4.83 8.65 -2.91
N ARG A 80 4.07 9.69 -2.55
CA ARG A 80 2.64 9.78 -2.86
C ARG A 80 2.43 9.83 -4.37
N LEU A 81 1.27 9.34 -4.82
CA LEU A 81 0.92 9.27 -6.24
C LEU A 81 0.98 10.65 -6.93
N ARG A 82 0.54 11.72 -6.24
CA ARG A 82 0.62 13.11 -6.74
C ARG A 82 2.05 13.61 -7.01
N ASN A 83 3.06 12.98 -6.42
CA ASN A 83 4.47 13.31 -6.65
C ASN A 83 5.07 12.44 -7.79
N ARG A 84 4.25 11.62 -8.45
CA ARG A 84 4.58 10.71 -9.56
C ARG A 84 3.47 10.77 -10.61
N SER A 85 3.21 11.97 -11.13
CA SER A 85 2.10 12.21 -12.05
C SER A 85 2.21 11.39 -13.34
N GLU A 86 3.43 11.06 -13.76
CA GLU A 86 3.73 10.19 -14.90
C GLU A 86 3.17 8.77 -14.77
N ASP A 87 2.92 8.29 -13.54
CA ASP A 87 2.37 6.96 -13.29
C ASP A 87 0.84 6.93 -13.25
N ILE A 88 0.18 8.08 -13.12
CA ILE A 88 -1.27 8.16 -12.94
C ILE A 88 -2.01 7.57 -14.15
N LEU A 89 -1.72 8.04 -15.36
CA LEU A 89 -2.41 7.56 -16.57
C LEU A 89 -2.10 6.09 -16.88
N PRO A 90 -0.84 5.61 -16.83
CA PRO A 90 -0.55 4.18 -17.01
C PRO A 90 -1.28 3.28 -16.01
N LEU A 91 -1.34 3.66 -14.73
CA LEU A 91 -2.09 2.92 -13.71
C LEU A 91 -3.60 2.96 -13.98
N ALA A 92 -4.15 4.13 -14.32
CA ALA A 92 -5.57 4.28 -14.64
C ALA A 92 -5.96 3.37 -15.83
N GLN A 93 -5.14 3.35 -16.89
CA GLN A 93 -5.35 2.49 -18.05
C GLN A 93 -5.23 1.00 -17.69
N LEU A 94 -4.29 0.63 -16.82
CA LEU A 94 -4.15 -0.74 -16.33
C LEU A 94 -5.43 -1.19 -15.61
N PHE A 95 -5.92 -0.41 -14.64
CA PHE A 95 -7.14 -0.73 -13.90
C PHE A 95 -8.38 -0.72 -14.78
N MET A 96 -8.47 0.23 -15.71
CA MET A 96 -9.58 0.29 -16.66
C MET A 96 -9.64 -1.01 -17.47
N ARG A 97 -8.52 -1.50 -18.01
CA ARG A 97 -8.48 -2.77 -18.76
C ARG A 97 -8.84 -3.95 -17.87
N GLU A 98 -8.33 -4.01 -16.65
CA GLU A 98 -8.64 -5.05 -15.65
C GLU A 98 -10.15 -5.13 -15.41
N PHE A 99 -10.79 -3.99 -15.08
CA PHE A 99 -12.21 -3.95 -14.74
C PHE A 99 -13.13 -4.06 -15.95
N SER A 100 -12.71 -3.59 -17.12
CA SER A 100 -13.49 -3.75 -18.36
C SER A 100 -13.67 -5.22 -18.71
N GLY A 101 -12.61 -6.02 -18.55
CA GLY A 101 -12.67 -7.47 -18.70
C GLY A 101 -13.48 -8.14 -17.57
N ALA A 102 -13.32 -7.70 -16.33
CA ALA A 102 -14.02 -8.28 -15.18
C ALA A 102 -15.55 -8.04 -15.20
N PHE A 103 -16.00 -6.90 -15.71
CA PHE A 103 -17.42 -6.51 -15.75
C PHE A 103 -18.08 -6.71 -17.13
N ASP A 104 -17.38 -7.31 -18.10
CA ASP A 104 -17.85 -7.47 -19.49
C ASP A 104 -18.33 -6.14 -20.10
N ARG A 105 -17.54 -5.08 -19.90
CA ARG A 105 -17.82 -3.72 -20.40
C ARG A 105 -16.89 -3.39 -21.57
N ASP A 106 -17.44 -2.79 -22.62
CA ASP A 106 -16.66 -2.32 -23.78
C ASP A 106 -16.03 -0.93 -23.55
N VAL A 107 -15.38 -0.74 -22.40
CA VAL A 107 -14.67 0.52 -22.10
C VAL A 107 -13.24 0.44 -22.64
N ARG A 108 -12.87 1.41 -23.48
CA ARG A 108 -11.62 1.41 -24.26
C ARG A 108 -10.67 2.56 -23.93
N GLY A 109 -11.11 3.52 -23.12
CA GLY A 109 -10.27 4.65 -22.74
C GLY A 109 -10.99 5.68 -21.89
N PHE A 110 -10.31 6.80 -21.69
CA PHE A 110 -10.81 7.99 -21.03
C PHE A 110 -11.05 9.09 -22.08
N THR A 111 -11.94 10.05 -21.81
CA THR A 111 -11.99 11.27 -22.61
C THR A 111 -10.77 12.17 -22.29
N PRO A 112 -10.37 13.09 -23.17
CA PRO A 112 -9.27 14.02 -22.89
C PRO A 112 -9.48 14.85 -21.61
N GLU A 113 -10.73 15.20 -21.31
CA GLU A 113 -11.11 15.90 -20.09
C GLU A 113 -10.94 15.01 -18.86
N ALA A 114 -11.31 13.73 -18.95
CA ALA A 114 -11.12 12.75 -17.89
C ALA A 114 -9.64 12.49 -17.60
N GLU A 115 -8.79 12.38 -18.63
CA GLU A 115 -7.34 12.25 -18.45
C GLU A 115 -6.73 13.47 -17.76
N ARG A 116 -7.17 14.67 -18.13
CA ARG A 116 -6.75 15.90 -17.46
C ARG A 116 -7.16 15.91 -15.99
N ALA A 117 -8.42 15.56 -15.70
CA ALA A 117 -8.93 15.49 -14.33
C ALA A 117 -8.15 14.45 -13.49
N LEU A 118 -7.77 13.30 -14.06
CA LEU A 118 -6.93 12.32 -13.38
C LEU A 118 -5.57 12.90 -12.98
N LEU A 119 -4.96 13.71 -13.85
CA LEU A 119 -3.65 14.35 -13.59
C LEU A 119 -3.72 15.52 -12.60
N GLU A 120 -4.82 16.26 -12.59
CA GLU A 120 -5.03 17.42 -11.71
C GLU A 120 -5.47 17.03 -10.30
N HIS A 121 -6.08 15.85 -10.12
CA HIS A 121 -6.58 15.38 -8.84
C HIS A 121 -5.44 15.10 -7.83
N PRO A 122 -5.57 15.51 -6.55
CA PRO A 122 -4.48 15.41 -5.56
C PRO A 122 -4.23 14.00 -5.00
N TRP A 123 -5.12 13.04 -5.28
CA TRP A 123 -5.04 11.63 -4.87
C TRP A 123 -4.69 11.41 -3.38
N PRO A 124 -5.49 11.92 -2.42
CA PRO A 124 -5.26 11.68 -0.99
C PRO A 124 -5.21 10.19 -0.63
N GLY A 125 -6.00 9.33 -1.30
CA GLY A 125 -5.95 7.87 -1.12
C GLY A 125 -4.96 7.15 -2.04
N ASN A 126 -4.12 7.89 -2.77
CA ASN A 126 -3.10 7.36 -3.70
C ASN A 126 -3.70 6.32 -4.68
N VAL A 127 -2.97 5.23 -4.91
CA VAL A 127 -3.35 4.17 -5.85
C VAL A 127 -4.65 3.48 -5.46
N ARG A 128 -4.98 3.37 -4.16
CA ARG A 128 -6.24 2.76 -3.70
C ARG A 128 -7.44 3.59 -4.18
N GLU A 129 -7.37 4.90 -4.01
CA GLU A 129 -8.42 5.79 -4.50
C GLU A 129 -8.51 5.78 -6.03
N LEU A 130 -7.37 5.87 -6.73
CA LEU A 130 -7.35 5.78 -8.20
C LEU A 130 -8.02 4.50 -8.70
N ARG A 131 -7.66 3.35 -8.13
CA ARG A 131 -8.24 2.06 -8.49
C ARG A 131 -9.76 2.05 -8.27
N ASN A 132 -10.23 2.49 -7.10
CA ASN A 132 -11.65 2.50 -6.76
C ASN A 132 -12.46 3.43 -7.69
N ARG A 133 -11.94 4.63 -7.99
CA ARG A 133 -12.61 5.56 -8.91
C ARG A 133 -12.73 4.97 -10.32
N VAL A 134 -11.66 4.34 -10.81
CA VAL A 134 -11.66 3.70 -12.13
C VAL A 134 -12.60 2.49 -12.14
N GLU A 135 -12.61 1.67 -11.09
CA GLU A 135 -13.54 0.54 -10.94
C GLU A 135 -15.00 0.99 -11.02
N GLN A 136 -15.37 2.00 -10.21
CA GLN A 136 -16.71 2.56 -10.19
C GLN A 136 -17.10 3.14 -11.56
N ALA A 137 -16.19 3.88 -12.20
CA ALA A 137 -16.43 4.47 -13.51
C ALA A 137 -16.67 3.40 -14.59
N VAL A 138 -15.90 2.30 -14.59
CA VAL A 138 -16.11 1.19 -15.52
C VAL A 138 -17.43 0.49 -15.25
N ALA A 139 -17.74 0.19 -13.98
CA ALA A 139 -18.97 -0.53 -13.59
C ALA A 139 -20.24 0.20 -14.06
N LEU A 140 -20.24 1.52 -13.99
CA LEU A 140 -21.35 2.40 -14.36
C LEU A 140 -21.33 2.84 -15.83
N SER A 141 -20.25 2.57 -16.57
CA SER A 141 -20.11 3.05 -17.94
C SER A 141 -21.09 2.34 -18.89
N LEU A 142 -21.78 3.14 -19.68
CA LEU A 142 -22.58 2.70 -20.83
C LEU A 142 -21.89 3.02 -22.16
N ALA A 143 -20.75 3.71 -22.12
CA ALA A 143 -20.04 4.21 -23.29
C ALA A 143 -18.61 3.64 -23.38
N PRO A 144 -18.01 3.60 -24.58
CA PRO A 144 -16.64 3.13 -24.73
C PRO A 144 -15.55 4.02 -24.13
N ARG A 145 -15.91 5.22 -23.65
CA ARG A 145 -14.98 6.16 -23.00
C ARG A 145 -15.54 6.65 -21.68
N ILE A 146 -14.72 6.59 -20.64
CA ILE A 146 -15.02 7.13 -19.31
C ILE A 146 -14.91 8.65 -19.35
N THR A 147 -15.96 9.34 -18.90
CA THR A 147 -16.01 10.81 -18.79
C THR A 147 -15.55 11.28 -17.40
N VAL A 148 -15.40 12.60 -17.24
CA VAL A 148 -15.03 13.21 -15.96
C VAL A 148 -16.07 12.90 -14.89
N GLU A 149 -17.35 12.99 -15.23
CA GLU A 149 -18.47 12.80 -14.30
C GLU A 149 -18.53 11.37 -13.77
N ALA A 150 -18.09 10.38 -14.56
CA ALA A 150 -18.01 8.99 -14.13
C ALA A 150 -16.87 8.75 -13.13
N LEU A 151 -15.75 9.48 -13.24
CA LEU A 151 -14.61 9.39 -12.31
C LEU A 151 -14.81 10.25 -11.04
N PHE A 152 -15.45 11.40 -11.21
CA PHE A 152 -15.64 12.42 -10.19
C PHE A 152 -17.10 12.88 -10.17
N PRO A 153 -18.04 12.02 -9.71
CA PRO A 153 -19.44 12.37 -9.65
C PRO A 153 -19.67 13.52 -8.66
N VAL A 154 -20.55 14.45 -9.03
CA VAL A 154 -20.90 15.62 -8.21
C VAL A 154 -21.56 15.14 -6.91
N GLY A 155 -20.91 15.39 -5.76
CA GLY A 155 -21.40 15.02 -4.43
C GLY A 155 -20.62 13.91 -3.71
N ALA A 156 -19.46 13.50 -4.21
CA ALA A 156 -18.59 12.48 -3.59
C ALA A 156 -17.50 13.05 -2.63
N GLU A 157 -17.76 14.21 -2.00
CA GLU A 157 -16.89 14.79 -0.96
C GLU A 157 -17.48 14.61 0.45
#